data_AF-A0A1E4IDK2-F1
#
_entry.id   AF-A0A1E4IDK2-F1
#
_cell.length_a   1.000
_cell.length_b   1.000
_cell.length_c   1.000
_cell.angle_alpha   90.00
_cell.angle_beta   90.00
_cell.angle_gamma   90.00
#
_symmetry.space_group_name_H-M   'P 1'
#
loop_
_entity.id
_entity.type
_entity.pdbx_description
1 polymer ?
#
loop_
_entity_poly.entity_id
_entity_poly.type
_entity_poly.pdbx_seq_one_letter_code
_entity_poly.pdbx_strand_id
1 'polypeptide(L)'
;MTETTTTTGNDTATTAAAAAGAEGTGHLHIICDNFPPHLRADVADWCIEHGVELVFTPTNASWLNWIESEFTALRYVTLEGSDYPSHTAQEAAIAGYVRWANRHARPKRHFAPESKIRRPDYLPNVA
;
A
#
# COMPACT_ATOMS: atom_id res chain seq x y z
N MET A 1 -11.07 -56.69 -14.44
CA MET A 1 -10.82 -55.70 -15.50
C MET A 1 -10.59 -54.37 -14.81
N THR A 2 -9.32 -53.99 -14.79
CA THR A 2 -8.78 -52.73 -14.28
C THR A 2 -9.13 -51.58 -15.22
N GLU A 3 -9.55 -50.45 -14.66
CA GLU A 3 -9.26 -49.15 -15.26
C GLU A 3 -8.94 -48.16 -14.15
N THR A 4 -7.64 -47.86 -14.06
CA THR A 4 -7.05 -46.76 -13.30
C THR A 4 -7.08 -45.54 -14.20
N THR A 5 -7.65 -44.43 -13.74
CA THR A 5 -7.36 -43.12 -14.35
C THR A 5 -6.92 -42.17 -13.25
N THR A 6 -5.63 -41.93 -13.22
CA THR A 6 -4.98 -40.81 -12.54
C THR A 6 -5.26 -39.53 -13.32
N THR A 7 -5.69 -38.46 -12.66
CA THR A 7 -5.45 -37.09 -13.16
C THR A 7 -5.10 -36.19 -11.98
N THR A 8 -3.83 -35.78 -12.01
CA THR A 8 -3.19 -34.72 -11.23
C THR A 8 -3.82 -33.37 -11.59
N GLY A 9 -4.16 -32.55 -10.60
CA GLY A 9 -4.62 -31.18 -10.79
C GLY A 9 -4.42 -30.38 -9.50
N ASN A 10 -3.56 -29.38 -9.57
CA ASN A 10 -3.00 -28.64 -8.45
C ASN A 10 -3.87 -27.38 -8.22
N ASP A 11 -4.87 -27.47 -7.34
CA ASP A 11 -5.76 -26.33 -7.06
C ASP A 11 -5.40 -25.69 -5.72
N THR A 12 -4.37 -24.84 -5.77
CA THR A 12 -4.16 -23.78 -4.77
C THR A 12 -5.23 -22.72 -4.97
N ALA A 13 -6.49 -23.05 -4.68
CA ALA A 13 -7.54 -22.06 -4.51
C ALA A 13 -7.37 -21.46 -3.11
N THR A 14 -6.63 -20.36 -3.04
CA THR A 14 -6.56 -19.48 -1.87
C THR A 14 -7.97 -19.19 -1.38
N THR A 15 -8.33 -19.82 -0.27
CA THR A 15 -9.60 -19.63 0.42
C THR A 15 -9.62 -18.22 1.00
N ALA A 16 -10.28 -17.29 0.30
CA ALA A 16 -10.72 -16.03 0.89
C ALA A 16 -11.86 -16.33 1.88
N ALA A 17 -11.50 -16.78 3.08
CA ALA A 17 -12.43 -16.96 4.19
C ALA A 17 -12.51 -15.66 4.99
N ALA A 18 -13.67 -15.02 4.92
CA ALA A 18 -14.05 -13.89 5.76
C ALA A 18 -13.92 -14.24 7.25
N ALA A 19 -13.22 -13.39 8.01
CA ALA A 19 -13.27 -13.41 9.47
C ALA A 19 -13.96 -12.12 9.95
N ALA A 20 -15.27 -12.23 10.19
CA ALA A 20 -15.96 -11.35 11.11
C ALA A 20 -15.65 -11.82 12.55
N GLY A 21 -15.13 -10.92 13.39
CA GLY A 21 -15.18 -11.07 14.85
C GLY A 21 -13.84 -10.95 15.60
N ALA A 22 -13.46 -9.72 15.95
CA ALA A 22 -12.77 -9.40 17.22
C ALA A 22 -12.86 -7.88 17.45
N GLU A 23 -13.72 -7.43 18.36
CA GLU A 23 -13.63 -6.07 18.89
C GLU A 23 -12.39 -6.00 19.78
N GLY A 24 -11.34 -5.32 19.31
CA GLY A 24 -10.18 -5.00 20.14
C GLY A 24 -8.78 -5.16 19.54
N THR A 25 -8.57 -5.15 18.22
CA THR A 25 -7.29 -4.75 17.55
C THR A 25 -7.58 -4.67 16.05
N GLY A 26 -7.56 -3.47 15.46
CA GLY A 26 -7.85 -3.32 14.03
C GLY A 26 -6.75 -3.95 13.16
N HIS A 27 -7.15 -4.73 12.17
CA HIS A 27 -6.25 -5.21 11.12
C HIS A 27 -5.75 -4.02 10.28
N LEU A 28 -4.43 -3.87 10.14
CA LEU A 28 -3.82 -2.74 9.45
C LEU A 28 -3.40 -3.15 8.04
N HIS A 29 -4.01 -2.55 7.03
CA HIS A 29 -3.55 -2.68 5.65
C HIS A 29 -2.59 -1.54 5.31
N ILE A 30 -1.39 -1.87 4.82
CA ILE A 30 -0.40 -0.92 4.33
C ILE A 30 -0.25 -1.12 2.82
N ILE A 31 -0.55 -0.08 2.04
CA ILE A 31 -0.32 -0.09 0.61
C ILE A 31 1.09 0.47 0.36
N CYS A 32 1.95 -0.29 -0.30
CA CYS A 32 3.33 0.10 -0.61
C CYS A 32 3.78 -0.44 -1.96
N ASP A 33 4.94 -0.01 -2.44
CA ASP A 33 5.55 -0.55 -3.65
C ASP A 33 6.17 -1.94 -3.39
N ASN A 34 6.56 -2.62 -4.47
CA ASN A 34 7.14 -3.97 -4.40
C ASN A 34 8.66 -3.96 -4.23
N PHE A 35 9.21 -2.95 -3.54
CA PHE A 35 10.64 -2.82 -3.29
C PHE A 35 11.18 -4.03 -2.51
N PRO A 36 12.30 -4.66 -2.90
CA PRO A 36 12.73 -5.97 -2.34
C PRO A 36 12.83 -6.06 -0.81
N PRO A 37 13.22 -5.01 -0.06
CA PRO A 37 13.16 -5.02 1.39
C PRO A 37 11.78 -5.30 1.99
N HIS A 38 10.69 -4.89 1.32
CA HIS A 38 9.32 -5.19 1.77
C HIS A 38 8.94 -6.66 1.58
N LEU A 39 9.65 -7.38 0.70
CA LEU A 39 9.37 -8.77 0.35
C LEU A 39 10.17 -9.78 1.18
N ARG A 40 10.98 -9.31 2.13
CA ARG A 40 11.80 -10.19 2.95
C ARG A 40 10.94 -11.00 3.92
N ALA A 41 11.33 -12.24 4.17
CA ALA A 41 10.62 -13.14 5.06
C ALA A 41 10.50 -12.57 6.49
N ASP A 42 11.55 -11.93 7.01
CA ASP A 42 11.53 -11.31 8.35
C ASP A 42 10.50 -10.17 8.46
N VAL A 43 10.28 -9.42 7.37
CA VAL A 43 9.24 -8.39 7.30
C VAL A 43 7.85 -9.03 7.25
N ALA A 44 7.68 -10.08 6.45
CA ALA A 44 6.40 -10.79 6.33
C ALA A 44 5.98 -11.44 7.65
N ASP A 45 6.91 -12.13 8.32
CA ASP A 45 6.68 -12.79 9.62
C ASP A 45 6.26 -11.76 10.68
N TRP A 46 6.97 -10.62 10.73
CA TRP A 46 6.62 -9.53 11.63
C TRP A 46 5.22 -8.97 11.35
N CYS A 47 4.87 -8.80 10.07
CA CYS A 47 3.55 -8.29 9.69
C CYS A 47 2.42 -9.23 10.14
N ILE A 48 2.60 -10.55 9.97
CA ILE A 48 1.64 -11.57 10.42
C ILE A 48 1.47 -11.51 11.94
N GLU A 49 2.57 -11.44 12.70
CA GLU A 49 2.54 -11.38 14.17
C GLU A 49 1.79 -10.12 14.68
N HIS A 50 1.80 -9.03 13.92
CA HIS A 50 1.23 -7.74 14.32
C HIS A 50 -0.10 -7.40 13.64
N GLY A 51 -0.71 -8.33 12.90
CA GLY A 51 -1.98 -8.09 12.20
C GLY A 51 -1.88 -7.00 11.12
N VAL A 52 -0.74 -6.95 10.44
CA VAL A 52 -0.45 -6.05 9.34
C VAL A 52 -0.49 -6.83 8.02
N GLU A 53 -1.24 -6.32 7.04
CA GLU A 53 -1.22 -6.84 5.67
C GLU A 53 -0.56 -5.82 4.74
N LEU A 54 0.49 -6.25 4.06
CA LEU A 54 1.12 -5.46 3.00
C LEU A 54 0.41 -5.72 1.67
N VAL A 55 -0.09 -4.66 1.04
CA VAL A 55 -0.74 -4.67 -0.27
C VAL A 55 0.18 -3.99 -1.27
N PHE A 56 0.81 -4.77 -2.13
CA PHE A 56 1.80 -4.26 -3.08
C PHE A 56 1.16 -3.65 -4.32
N THR A 57 1.65 -2.49 -4.76
CA THR A 57 1.33 -1.95 -6.08
C THR A 57 1.99 -2.77 -7.20
N PRO A 58 1.38 -2.88 -8.39
CA PRO A 58 2.01 -3.54 -9.54
C PRO A 58 3.36 -2.91 -9.93
N THR A 59 4.20 -3.69 -10.60
CA THR A 59 5.46 -3.20 -11.17
C THR A 59 5.19 -2.02 -12.12
N ASN A 60 6.01 -0.97 -12.02
CA ASN A 60 5.88 0.27 -12.79
C ASN A 60 4.55 1.04 -12.54
N ALA A 61 3.86 0.81 -11.42
CA ALA A 61 2.65 1.51 -11.04
C ALA A 61 2.86 2.47 -9.86
N SER A 62 3.98 3.21 -9.87
CA SER A 62 4.37 4.15 -8.81
C SER A 62 3.29 5.22 -8.55
N TRP A 63 2.57 5.64 -9.60
CA TRP A 63 1.42 6.55 -9.53
C TRP A 63 0.24 6.03 -8.67
N LEU A 64 0.18 4.72 -8.41
CA LEU A 64 -0.80 4.11 -7.51
C LEU A 64 -0.35 4.16 -6.04
N ASN A 65 0.96 4.31 -5.80
CA ASN A 65 1.54 4.42 -4.47
C ASN A 65 1.35 5.85 -3.94
N TRP A 66 0.35 6.04 -3.08
CA TRP A 66 -0.08 7.36 -2.63
C TRP A 66 1.04 8.19 -1.98
N ILE A 67 1.97 7.54 -1.26
CA ILE A 67 3.05 8.24 -0.56
C ILE A 67 3.94 9.06 -1.52
N GLU A 68 4.05 8.67 -2.78
CA GLU A 68 4.81 9.40 -3.79
C GLU A 68 4.25 10.80 -4.07
N SER A 69 2.92 10.94 -4.01
CA SER A 69 2.27 12.26 -4.15
C SER A 69 2.61 13.18 -2.97
N GLU A 70 2.69 12.62 -1.76
CA GLU A 70 3.06 13.39 -0.56
C GLU A 70 4.55 13.80 -0.59
N PHE A 71 5.44 12.94 -1.14
CA PHE A 71 6.86 13.27 -1.32
C PHE A 71 7.10 14.43 -2.28
N THR A 72 6.28 14.57 -3.31
CA THR A 72 6.37 15.70 -4.25
C THR A 72 6.18 17.03 -3.52
N ALA A 73 5.14 17.13 -2.68
CA ALA A 73 4.88 18.33 -1.90
C ALA A 73 5.97 18.59 -0.85
N LEU A 74 6.44 17.53 -0.16
CA LEU A 74 7.54 17.62 0.80
C LEU A 74 8.81 18.17 0.15
N ARG A 75 9.21 17.61 -0.99
CA ARG A 75 10.39 18.06 -1.74
C ARG A 75 10.27 19.53 -2.10
N TYR A 76 9.14 19.94 -2.66
CA TYR A 76 8.93 21.32 -3.08
C TYR A 76 9.06 22.31 -1.91
N VAL A 77 8.48 21.97 -0.75
CA VAL A 77 8.46 22.89 0.41
C VAL A 77 9.77 22.88 1.20
N THR A 78 10.44 21.74 1.27
CA THR A 78 11.53 21.55 2.24
C THR A 78 12.89 21.28 1.61
N LEU A 79 12.99 20.99 0.31
CA LEU A 79 14.27 20.62 -0.32
C LEU A 79 14.60 21.50 -1.53
N GLU A 80 13.59 21.96 -2.25
CA GLU A 80 13.79 22.73 -3.46
C GLU A 80 14.23 24.17 -3.14
N GLY A 81 15.39 24.57 -3.67
CA GLY A 81 15.95 25.91 -3.45
C GLY A 81 16.48 26.16 -2.04
N SER A 82 16.56 25.13 -1.19
CA SER A 82 17.10 25.24 0.18
C SER A 82 18.60 24.92 0.23
N ASP A 83 19.33 25.65 1.08
CA ASP A 83 20.72 25.36 1.45
C ASP A 83 20.81 25.27 2.97
N TYR A 84 20.65 24.06 3.52
CA TYR A 84 20.69 23.85 4.95
C TYR A 84 22.13 23.74 5.45
N PRO A 85 22.48 24.40 6.57
CA PRO A 85 23.85 24.36 7.10
C PRO A 85 24.22 23.01 7.73
N SER A 86 23.26 22.10 7.91
CA SER A 86 23.48 20.77 8.47
C SER A 86 22.32 19.82 8.15
N HIS A 87 22.56 18.51 8.25
CA HIS A 87 21.50 17.50 8.15
C HIS A 87 20.44 17.66 9.24
N THR A 88 20.83 18.04 10.46
CA THR A 88 19.87 18.30 11.54
C THR A 88 18.93 19.46 11.20
N ALA A 89 19.42 20.51 10.54
CA ALA A 89 18.58 21.62 10.08
C ALA A 89 17.60 21.16 8.99
N GLN A 90 18.05 20.32 8.06
CA GLN A 90 17.20 19.73 7.02
C GLN A 90 16.13 18.78 7.62
N GLU A 91 16.51 17.90 8.54
CA GLU A 91 15.60 17.02 9.28
C GLU A 91 14.54 17.82 10.05
N ALA A 92 14.95 18.91 10.70
CA ALA A 92 14.02 19.78 11.42
C ALA A 92 12.99 20.44 10.48
N ALA A 93 13.42 20.85 9.28
CA ALA A 93 12.54 21.41 8.27
C ALA A 93 11.54 20.37 7.74
N ILE A 94 12.03 19.18 7.36
CA ILE A 94 11.19 18.05 6.93
C ILE A 94 10.16 17.69 8.01
N ALA A 95 10.61 17.51 9.25
CA ALA A 95 9.73 17.16 10.36
C ALA A 95 8.74 18.30 10.67
N GLY A 96 9.14 19.55 10.50
CA GLY A 96 8.28 20.73 10.60
C GLY A 96 7.13 20.69 9.59
N TYR A 97 7.46 20.42 8.32
CA TYR A 97 6.48 20.24 7.25
C TYR A 97 5.54 19.07 7.54
N VAL A 98 6.05 17.88 7.88
CA VAL A 98 5.21 16.70 8.18
C VAL A 98 4.23 17.00 9.33
N ARG A 99 4.69 17.63 10.41
CA ARG A 99 3.80 18.03 11.52
C ARG A 99 2.74 19.04 11.07
N TRP A 100 3.12 20.00 10.24
CA TRP A 100 2.17 20.97 9.68
C TRP A 100 1.15 20.26 8.78
N ALA A 101 1.58 19.44 7.83
CA ALA A 101 0.72 18.72 6.91
C ALA A 101 -0.28 17.81 7.66
N ASN A 102 0.18 17.06 8.66
CA ASN A 102 -0.67 16.20 9.48
C ASN A 102 -1.74 16.98 10.27
N ARG A 103 -1.39 18.16 10.82
CA ARG A 103 -2.38 19.02 11.51
C ARG A 103 -3.45 19.59 10.60
N HIS A 104 -3.14 19.75 9.31
CA HIS A 104 -4.06 20.30 8.31
C HIS A 104 -4.68 19.22 7.41
N ALA A 105 -4.32 17.95 7.61
CA ALA A 105 -4.84 16.84 6.84
C ALA A 105 -6.35 16.72 7.06
N ARG A 106 -7.08 16.60 5.96
CA ARG A 106 -8.52 16.30 5.98
C ARG A 106 -8.72 14.83 5.67
N PRO A 107 -9.71 14.18 6.29
CA PRO A 107 -10.07 12.81 5.93
C PRO A 107 -10.35 12.73 4.43
N LYS A 108 -9.68 11.80 3.74
CA LYS A 108 -10.00 11.48 2.36
C LYS A 108 -11.28 10.65 2.39
N ARG A 109 -12.38 11.26 1.98
CA ARG A 109 -13.73 10.66 2.00
C ARG A 109 -14.31 10.42 0.62
N HIS A 110 -13.77 11.08 -0.40
CA HIS A 110 -14.29 11.05 -1.77
C HIS A 110 -13.54 10.04 -2.63
N PHE A 111 -13.61 8.76 -2.26
CA PHE A 111 -12.97 7.68 -3.01
C PHE A 111 -13.73 7.28 -4.26
N ALA A 112 -14.19 8.23 -5.08
CA ALA A 112 -15.05 8.00 -6.27
C ALA A 112 -15.85 6.67 -6.19
N PRO A 113 -16.68 6.46 -5.14
CA PRO A 113 -17.29 5.17 -4.86
C PRO A 113 -18.20 4.71 -5.99
N GLU A 114 -18.78 5.69 -6.69
CA GLU A 114 -19.63 5.51 -7.87
C GLU A 114 -18.84 5.46 -9.19
N SER A 115 -17.50 5.44 -9.14
CA SER A 115 -16.67 5.37 -10.34
C SER A 115 -17.02 4.13 -11.14
N LYS A 116 -17.18 4.30 -12.46
CA LYS A 116 -17.42 3.18 -13.38
C LYS A 116 -16.33 2.11 -13.27
N ILE A 117 -15.10 2.48 -12.92
CA ILE A 117 -13.96 1.58 -12.74
C ILE A 117 -14.20 0.55 -11.62
N ARG A 118 -15.05 0.87 -10.63
CA ARG A 118 -15.40 -0.05 -9.53
C ARG A 118 -16.51 -1.03 -9.90
N ARG A 119 -17.14 -0.90 -11.07
CA ARG A 119 -18.24 -1.78 -11.46
C ARG A 119 -17.70 -3.10 -12.02
N PRO A 120 -18.32 -4.24 -11.70
CA PRO A 120 -17.87 -5.55 -12.20
C PRO A 120 -17.86 -5.67 -13.73
N ASP A 121 -18.64 -4.85 -14.43
CA ASP A 121 -18.79 -4.83 -15.89
C ASP A 121 -17.85 -3.82 -16.59
N TYR A 122 -16.93 -3.20 -15.84
CA TYR A 122 -15.99 -2.25 -16.41
C TYR A 122 -14.89 -2.96 -17.19
N LEU A 123 -14.98 -2.90 -18.51
CA LEU A 123 -13.91 -3.28 -19.42
C LEU A 123 -12.96 -2.09 -19.61
N PRO A 124 -11.71 -2.13 -19.12
CA PRO A 124 -10.74 -1.10 -19.44
C PRO A 124 -10.51 -1.10 -20.95
N ASN A 125 -10.44 0.08 -21.57
CA ASN A 125 -9.95 0.20 -22.95
C ASN A 125 -8.47 -0.20 -22.97
N VAL A 126 -8.22 -1.48 -23.22
CA VAL A 126 -6.90 -2.01 -23.56
C VAL A 126 -6.64 -1.66 -25.02
N ALA A 127 -5.80 -0.64 -25.22
CA ALA A 127 -5.18 -0.31 -26.49
C ALA A 127 -3.84 -1.05 -26.63
#